data_AF-A0A442YKS6-F1
#
_entry.id   AF-A0A442YKS6-F1
#
_cell.length_a   1.000
_cell.length_b   1.000
_cell.length_c   1.000
_cell.angle_alpha   90.00
_cell.angle_beta   90.00
_cell.angle_gamma   90.00
#
_symmetry.space_group_name_H-M   'P 1'
#
loop_
_entity.id
_entity.type
_entity.pdbx_description
1 polymer ?
#
loop_
_entity_poly.entity_id
_entity_poly.type
_entity_poly.pdbx_seq_one_letter_code
_entity_poly.pdbx_strand_id
1 'polypeptide(L)'
;MDFSAVNWLAVIIAAVVAWLFGAAWYMGLSKPWLKAAKLDPATMSKSALPFVISFIAELVMAFVMSLVIGAMTGGEPSLIAGLVFGFVLWLGFVATTLSVNHRYEGFGWDLTIIDCGHWLGVLLIIGAVIGWFGRGGGLSWSNSRKSVQRFSVRNCAKNKQLERFSDSLNR
;
A
#
# COMPACT_ATOMS: atom_id res chain seq x y z
N MET A 1 11.93 0.61 -11.25
CA MET A 1 11.44 0.27 -9.90
C MET A 1 11.99 -1.10 -9.55
N ASP A 2 12.58 -1.26 -8.36
CA ASP A 2 13.12 -2.54 -7.92
C ASP A 2 12.03 -3.34 -7.18
N PHE A 3 11.50 -4.38 -7.84
CA PHE A 3 10.45 -5.24 -7.27
C PHE A 3 10.98 -6.21 -6.20
N SER A 4 12.30 -6.38 -6.10
CA SER A 4 12.91 -7.23 -5.06
C SER A 4 12.83 -6.60 -3.67
N ALA A 5 12.55 -5.29 -3.60
CA ALA A 5 12.39 -4.54 -2.36
C ALA A 5 11.00 -4.63 -1.73
N VAL A 6 10.01 -5.26 -2.40
CA VAL A 6 8.65 -5.39 -1.89
C VAL A 6 8.57 -6.44 -0.79
N ASN A 7 8.06 -6.05 0.38
CA ASN A 7 7.73 -6.99 1.45
C ASN A 7 6.37 -7.64 1.17
N TRP A 8 6.38 -8.78 0.49
CA TRP A 8 5.16 -9.53 0.14
C TRP A 8 4.32 -9.93 1.35
N LEU A 9 4.93 -10.21 2.50
CA LEU A 9 4.19 -10.50 3.72
C LEU A 9 3.41 -9.27 4.20
N ALA A 10 4.03 -8.09 4.17
CA ALA A 10 3.37 -6.84 4.52
C ALA A 10 2.20 -6.53 3.56
N VAL A 11 2.38 -6.78 2.27
CA VAL A 11 1.32 -6.59 1.24
C VAL A 11 0.11 -7.48 1.51
N ILE A 12 0.33 -8.77 1.75
CA ILE A 12 -0.77 -9.72 2.02
C ILE A 12 -1.48 -9.36 3.33
N ILE A 13 -0.74 -9.07 4.40
CA ILE A 13 -1.33 -8.67 5.69
C ILE A 13 -2.13 -7.37 5.54
N ALA A 14 -1.58 -6.37 4.83
CA ALA A 14 -2.25 -5.10 4.59
C ALA A 14 -3.59 -5.30 3.88
N ALA A 15 -3.61 -6.11 2.82
CA ALA A 15 -4.82 -6.42 2.07
C ALA A 15 -5.86 -7.15 2.94
N VAL A 16 -5.45 -8.15 3.73
CA VAL A 16 -6.38 -8.88 4.60
C VAL A 16 -6.99 -7.96 5.67
N VAL A 17 -6.18 -7.13 6.33
CA VAL A 17 -6.67 -6.25 7.40
C VAL A 17 -7.58 -5.16 6.85
N ALA A 18 -7.23 -4.56 5.70
CA ALA A 18 -8.07 -3.59 5.04
C ALA A 18 -9.41 -4.19 4.58
N TRP A 19 -9.39 -5.45 4.13
CA TRP A 19 -10.58 -6.09 3.58
C TRP A 19 -11.57 -6.45 4.69
N LEU A 20 -11.04 -6.95 5.81
CA LEU A 20 -11.83 -7.16 7.03
C LEU A 20 -12.38 -5.83 7.58
N PHE A 21 -11.61 -4.75 7.50
CA PHE A 21 -12.10 -3.43 7.85
C PHE A 21 -13.25 -2.99 6.94
N GLY A 22 -13.15 -3.20 5.63
CA GLY A 22 -14.22 -2.87 4.69
C GLY A 22 -15.50 -3.65 4.98
N ALA A 23 -15.37 -4.95 5.26
CA ALA A 23 -16.49 -5.77 5.71
C ALA A 23 -17.12 -5.21 7.00
N ALA A 24 -16.30 -4.88 8.01
CA ALA A 24 -16.78 -4.31 9.26
C ALA A 24 -17.48 -2.95 9.08
N TRP A 25 -16.94 -2.09 8.19
CA TRP A 25 -17.48 -0.77 7.88
C TRP A 25 -18.89 -0.87 7.29
N TYR A 26 -19.06 -1.67 6.23
CA TYR A 26 -20.36 -1.82 5.57
C TYR A 26 -21.35 -2.69 6.35
N MET A 27 -20.88 -3.58 7.24
CA MET A 27 -21.77 -4.23 8.21
C MET A 27 -22.32 -3.21 9.23
N GLY A 28 -21.44 -2.38 9.81
CA GLY A 28 -21.82 -1.39 10.82
C GLY A 28 -22.67 -0.24 10.28
N LEU A 29 -22.36 0.24 9.07
CA LEU A 29 -23.08 1.32 8.38
C LEU A 29 -24.07 0.80 7.32
N SER A 30 -24.49 -0.46 7.43
CA SER A 30 -25.38 -1.10 6.45
C SER A 30 -26.63 -0.27 6.15
N LYS A 31 -27.42 0.10 7.17
CA LYS A 31 -28.67 0.86 6.98
C LYS A 31 -28.48 2.21 6.25
N PRO A 32 -27.60 3.13 6.71
CA PRO A 32 -27.40 4.40 6.02
C PRO A 32 -26.79 4.22 4.63
N TRP A 33 -25.89 3.25 4.44
CA TRP A 33 -25.31 2.95 3.12
C TRP A 33 -26.38 2.47 2.13
N LEU A 34 -27.22 1.50 2.51
CA LEU A 34 -28.30 0.98 1.68
C LEU A 34 -29.25 2.08 1.21
N LYS A 35 -29.65 2.95 2.15
CA LYS A 35 -30.50 4.11 1.86
C LYS A 35 -29.83 5.07 0.89
N ALA A 36 -28.56 5.40 1.12
CA ALA A 36 -27.81 6.36 0.30
C ALA A 36 -27.53 5.81 -1.11
N ALA A 37 -27.24 4.50 -1.21
CA ALA A 37 -27.02 3.78 -2.46
C ALA A 37 -28.34 3.43 -3.19
N LYS A 38 -29.50 3.73 -2.60
CA LYS A 38 -30.84 3.43 -3.14
C LYS A 38 -31.04 1.94 -3.46
N LEU A 39 -30.44 1.06 -2.65
CA LEU A 39 -30.50 -0.38 -2.85
C LEU A 39 -31.55 -1.02 -1.92
N ASP A 40 -32.35 -1.93 -2.47
CA ASP A 40 -33.28 -2.76 -1.68
C ASP A 40 -32.61 -4.09 -1.30
N PRO A 41 -32.39 -4.36 0.00
CA PRO A 41 -31.84 -5.63 0.48
C PRO A 41 -32.58 -6.88 -0.01
N ALA A 42 -33.89 -6.80 -0.24
CA ALA A 42 -34.69 -7.93 -0.69
C ALA A 42 -34.36 -8.37 -2.13
N THR A 43 -33.81 -7.46 -2.93
CA THR A 43 -33.48 -7.68 -4.35
C THR A 43 -32.01 -7.97 -4.59
N MET A 44 -31.16 -7.89 -3.56
CA MET A 44 -29.72 -8.05 -3.73
C MET A 44 -29.31 -9.50 -3.97
N SER A 45 -28.37 -9.66 -4.91
CA SER A 45 -27.69 -10.92 -5.14
C SER A 45 -26.86 -11.34 -3.93
N LYS A 46 -26.98 -12.61 -3.53
CA LYS A 46 -26.15 -13.23 -2.47
C LYS A 46 -24.81 -13.75 -3.01
N SER A 47 -24.32 -13.18 -4.10
CA SER A 47 -23.07 -13.62 -4.74
C SER A 47 -21.86 -13.28 -3.87
N ALA A 48 -20.93 -14.22 -3.75
CA ALA A 48 -19.63 -13.99 -3.13
C ALA A 48 -18.67 -13.19 -4.05
N LEU A 49 -19.03 -12.96 -5.31
CA LEU A 49 -18.15 -12.37 -6.31
C LEU A 49 -17.65 -10.96 -5.94
N PRO A 50 -18.49 -10.02 -5.42
CA PRO A 50 -18.00 -8.70 -5.00
C PRO A 50 -16.95 -8.76 -3.88
N PHE A 51 -17.04 -9.76 -3.00
CA PHE A 51 -16.07 -9.99 -1.92
C PHE A 51 -14.71 -10.44 -2.47
N VAL A 52 -14.71 -11.30 -3.49
CA VAL A 52 -13.47 -11.73 -4.16
C VAL A 52 -12.84 -10.58 -4.95
N ILE A 53 -13.67 -9.81 -5.69
CA ILE A 53 -13.20 -8.66 -6.47
C ILE A 53 -12.59 -7.59 -5.54
N SER A 54 -13.25 -7.26 -4.44
CA SER A 54 -12.73 -6.29 -3.45
C SER A 54 -11.41 -6.76 -2.85
N PHE A 55 -11.31 -8.02 -2.43
CA PHE A 55 -10.05 -8.55 -1.90
C PHE A 55 -8.89 -8.46 -2.90
N ILE A 56 -9.12 -8.81 -4.17
CA ILE A 56 -8.11 -8.70 -5.23
C ILE A 56 -7.72 -7.23 -5.46
N ALA A 57 -8.71 -6.33 -5.50
CA ALA A 57 -8.45 -4.90 -5.65
C ALA A 57 -7.59 -4.36 -4.50
N GLU A 58 -7.88 -4.76 -3.27
CA GLU A 58 -7.11 -4.37 -2.09
C GLU A 58 -5.69 -4.93 -2.09
N LEU A 59 -5.50 -6.16 -2.59
CA LEU A 59 -4.18 -6.73 -2.78
C LEU A 59 -3.35 -5.93 -3.78
N VAL A 60 -3.97 -5.52 -4.90
CA VAL A 60 -3.33 -4.65 -5.89
C VAL A 60 -3.00 -3.28 -5.30
N MET A 61 -3.93 -2.68 -4.55
CA MET A 61 -3.70 -1.40 -3.86
C MET A 61 -2.56 -1.49 -2.85
N ALA A 62 -2.50 -2.55 -2.04
CA ALA A 62 -1.41 -2.77 -1.09
C ALA A 62 -0.07 -2.95 -1.79
N PHE A 63 -0.02 -3.67 -2.91
CA PHE A 63 1.19 -3.79 -3.72
C PHE A 63 1.65 -2.43 -4.27
N VAL A 64 0.75 -1.67 -4.89
CA VAL A 64 1.07 -0.34 -5.44
C VAL A 64 1.51 0.63 -4.34
N MET A 65 0.84 0.63 -3.20
CA MET A 65 1.25 1.42 -2.04
C MET A 65 2.63 1.04 -1.53
N SER A 66 2.99 -0.25 -1.54
CA SER A 66 4.34 -0.68 -1.17
C SER A 66 5.39 -0.14 -2.12
N LEU A 67 5.10 -0.06 -3.42
CA LEU A 67 6.00 0.53 -4.42
C LEU A 67 6.13 2.04 -4.22
N VAL A 68 5.01 2.75 -4.04
CA VAL A 68 5.01 4.21 -3.88
C VAL A 68 5.74 4.62 -2.61
N ILE A 69 5.38 4.03 -1.46
CA ILE A 69 6.03 4.35 -0.19
C ILE A 69 7.52 3.99 -0.27
N GLY A 70 7.86 2.79 -0.74
CA GLY A 70 9.26 2.36 -0.86
C GLY A 70 10.09 3.28 -1.77
N ALA A 71 9.55 3.70 -2.92
CA ALA A 71 10.25 4.62 -3.81
C ALA A 71 10.46 6.00 -3.18
N MET A 72 9.44 6.52 -2.49
CA MET A 72 9.48 7.87 -1.92
C MET A 72 10.30 7.98 -0.64
N THR A 73 10.47 6.88 0.11
CA THR A 73 11.24 6.85 1.37
C THR A 73 12.65 6.26 1.18
N GLY A 74 13.14 6.13 -0.05
CA GLY A 74 14.47 5.54 -0.30
C GLY A 74 14.60 4.08 0.17
N GLY A 75 13.49 3.35 0.17
CA GLY A 75 13.40 1.99 0.66
C GLY A 75 13.23 1.87 2.17
N GLU A 76 13.09 2.95 2.93
CA GLU A 76 12.88 2.93 4.40
C GLU A 76 11.46 3.38 4.80
N PRO A 77 10.41 2.55 4.56
CA PRO A 77 9.06 2.89 4.98
C PRO A 77 9.00 3.12 6.48
N SER A 78 8.25 4.14 6.89
CA SER A 78 7.89 4.38 8.28
C SER A 78 6.38 4.43 8.42
N LEU A 79 5.88 4.18 9.63
CA LEU A 79 4.44 4.27 9.94
C LEU A 79 3.87 5.64 9.53
N ILE A 80 4.58 6.73 9.86
CA ILE A 80 4.15 8.10 9.54
C ILE A 80 4.11 8.30 8.03
N ALA A 81 5.16 7.88 7.30
CA ALA A 81 5.16 7.98 5.85
C ALA A 81 3.97 7.20 5.24
N GLY A 82 3.71 5.99 5.72
CA GLY A 82 2.58 5.18 5.29
C GLY A 82 1.23 5.87 5.47
N LEU A 83 0.99 6.47 6.66
CA LEU A 83 -0.23 7.24 6.93
C LEU A 83 -0.35 8.48 6.04
N VAL A 84 0.73 9.23 5.86
CA VAL A 84 0.75 10.43 5.00
C VAL A 84 0.45 10.06 3.55
N PHE A 85 1.11 9.04 3.00
CA PHE A 85 0.85 8.59 1.63
C PHE A 85 -0.56 8.02 1.48
N GLY A 86 -1.06 7.24 2.46
CA GLY A 86 -2.45 6.77 2.47
C GLY A 86 -3.44 7.93 2.40
N PHE A 87 -3.25 8.97 3.22
CA PHE A 87 -4.11 10.16 3.22
C PHE A 87 -4.01 10.98 1.92
N VAL A 88 -2.80 11.25 1.42
CA VAL A 88 -2.61 12.08 0.24
C VAL A 88 -3.13 11.38 -1.03
N LEU A 89 -2.87 10.08 -1.18
CA LEU A 89 -3.39 9.30 -2.31
C LEU A 89 -4.92 9.18 -2.24
N TRP A 90 -5.47 9.00 -1.04
CA TRP A 90 -6.91 9.03 -0.83
C TRP A 90 -7.49 10.38 -1.26
N LEU A 91 -6.94 11.49 -0.77
CA LEU A 91 -7.48 12.82 -1.02
C LEU A 91 -7.36 13.20 -2.50
N GLY A 92 -6.21 12.92 -3.11
CA GLY A 92 -5.92 13.32 -4.49
C GLY A 92 -6.66 12.50 -5.54
N PHE A 93 -6.83 11.19 -5.32
CA PHE A 93 -7.40 10.28 -6.32
C PHE A 93 -8.75 9.70 -5.93
N VAL A 94 -8.92 9.23 -4.71
CA VAL A 94 -10.13 8.48 -4.36
C VAL A 94 -11.29 9.41 -4.00
N ALA A 95 -11.05 10.33 -3.07
CA ALA A 95 -12.08 11.26 -2.60
C ALA A 95 -12.60 12.16 -3.73
N THR A 96 -11.70 12.64 -4.59
CA THR A 96 -12.03 13.46 -5.76
C THR A 96 -12.84 12.67 -6.78
N THR A 97 -12.38 11.47 -7.18
CA THR A 97 -13.08 10.63 -8.16
C THR A 97 -14.46 10.19 -7.67
N LEU A 98 -14.59 9.71 -6.44
CA LEU A 98 -15.89 9.31 -5.88
C LEU A 98 -16.85 10.49 -5.76
N SER A 99 -16.36 11.65 -5.35
CA SER A 99 -17.19 12.86 -5.27
C SER A 99 -17.79 13.20 -6.64
N VAL A 100 -16.95 13.23 -7.68
CA VAL A 100 -17.37 13.53 -9.05
C VAL A 100 -18.34 12.47 -9.59
N ASN A 101 -17.99 11.18 -9.46
CA ASN A 101 -18.83 10.09 -9.97
C ASN A 101 -20.21 10.09 -9.33
N HIS A 102 -20.29 10.20 -8.00
CA HIS A 102 -21.58 10.22 -7.30
C HIS A 102 -22.43 11.45 -7.68
N ARG A 103 -21.83 12.59 -8.03
CA ARG A 103 -22.58 13.75 -8.55
C ARG A 103 -23.22 13.43 -9.90
N TYR A 104 -22.45 12.86 -10.82
CA TYR A 104 -22.96 12.51 -12.15
C TYR A 104 -23.99 11.38 -12.11
N GLU A 105 -23.87 10.45 -11.16
CA GLU A 105 -24.83 9.36 -10.95
C GLU A 105 -26.10 9.80 -10.20
N GLY A 106 -26.17 11.05 -9.73
CA GLY A 106 -27.34 11.58 -9.02
C GLY A 106 -27.50 11.03 -7.59
N PHE A 107 -26.40 10.68 -6.93
CA PHE A 107 -26.36 10.33 -5.51
C PHE A 107 -26.15 11.56 -4.62
N GLY A 108 -26.64 11.48 -3.38
CA GLY A 108 -26.48 12.52 -2.36
C GLY A 108 -25.09 12.53 -1.73
N TRP A 109 -24.76 13.57 -0.95
CA TRP A 109 -23.47 13.66 -0.24
C TRP A 109 -23.30 12.55 0.80
N ASP A 110 -24.39 11.98 1.32
CA ASP A 110 -24.36 10.87 2.28
C ASP A 110 -23.57 9.67 1.74
N LEU A 111 -23.81 9.26 0.48
CA LEU A 111 -23.11 8.13 -0.13
C LEU A 111 -21.62 8.45 -0.31
N THR A 112 -21.30 9.66 -0.79
CA THR A 112 -19.92 10.13 -0.94
C THR A 112 -19.18 10.11 0.39
N ILE A 113 -19.78 10.58 1.49
CA ILE A 113 -19.12 10.58 2.80
C ILE A 113 -18.86 9.15 3.30
N ILE A 114 -19.85 8.24 3.14
CA ILE A 114 -19.72 6.85 3.56
C ILE A 114 -18.61 6.14 2.80
N ASP A 115 -18.60 6.25 1.47
CA ASP A 115 -17.63 5.55 0.63
C ASP A 115 -16.24 6.20 0.71
N CYS A 116 -16.16 7.53 0.72
CA CYS A 116 -14.88 8.22 0.93
C CYS A 116 -14.29 7.88 2.30
N GLY A 117 -15.11 7.79 3.36
CA GLY A 117 -14.68 7.39 4.69
C GLY A 117 -14.15 5.95 4.73
N HIS A 118 -14.87 5.02 4.09
CA HIS A 118 -14.41 3.65 3.91
C HIS A 118 -13.02 3.60 3.26
N TRP A 119 -12.88 4.23 2.09
CA TRP A 119 -11.63 4.17 1.33
C TRP A 119 -10.47 4.93 2.01
N LEU A 120 -10.77 5.95 2.81
CA LEU A 120 -9.78 6.59 3.67
C LEU A 120 -9.23 5.57 4.67
N GLY A 121 -10.11 4.86 5.38
CA GLY A 121 -9.74 3.82 6.33
C GLY A 121 -8.89 2.73 5.69
N VAL A 122 -9.31 2.23 4.53
CA VAL A 122 -8.56 1.23 3.75
C VAL A 122 -7.14 1.70 3.43
N LEU A 123 -6.98 2.90 2.84
CA LEU A 123 -5.66 3.41 2.46
C LEU A 123 -4.78 3.73 3.66
N LEU A 124 -5.34 4.22 4.77
CA LEU A 124 -4.60 4.44 6.01
C LEU A 124 -4.12 3.13 6.63
N ILE A 125 -4.97 2.09 6.65
CA ILE A 125 -4.61 0.76 7.17
C ILE A 125 -3.49 0.15 6.31
N ILE A 126 -3.66 0.16 4.98
CA ILE A 126 -2.66 -0.37 4.06
C ILE A 126 -1.32 0.36 4.25
N GLY A 127 -1.35 1.70 4.26
CA GLY A 127 -0.16 2.52 4.49
C GLY A 127 0.50 2.26 5.84
N ALA A 128 -0.30 2.17 6.91
CA ALA A 128 0.20 1.92 8.25
C ALA A 128 0.89 0.55 8.36
N VAL A 129 0.28 -0.50 7.82
CA VAL A 129 0.86 -1.86 7.82
C VAL A 129 2.16 -1.89 7.04
N ILE A 130 2.18 -1.35 5.81
CA ILE A 130 3.40 -1.30 4.98
C ILE A 130 4.50 -0.49 5.69
N GLY A 131 4.16 0.67 6.25
CA GLY A 131 5.08 1.52 6.99
C GLY A 131 5.63 0.86 8.26
N TRP A 132 4.81 0.07 8.96
CA TRP A 132 5.20 -0.67 10.15
C TRP A 132 6.20 -1.78 9.82
N PHE A 133 5.90 -2.59 8.79
CA PHE A 133 6.76 -3.70 8.39
C PHE A 133 8.07 -3.24 7.71
N GLY A 134 8.12 -2.02 7.15
CA GLY A 134 9.35 -1.45 6.59
C GLY A 134 10.41 -1.04 7.62
N ARG A 135 10.01 -0.70 8.86
CA ARG A 135 10.92 -0.17 9.89
C ARG A 135 11.67 -1.23 10.72
N GLY A 136 11.30 -2.51 10.64
CA GLY A 136 12.02 -3.56 11.39
C GLY A 136 11.22 -4.78 11.85
N GLY A 137 10.03 -5.03 11.30
CA GLY A 137 9.15 -6.13 11.76
C GLY A 137 9.31 -7.48 11.04
N GLY A 138 10.10 -7.55 9.96
CA GLY A 138 10.31 -8.79 9.20
C GLY A 138 11.79 -9.15 9.13
N LEU A 139 12.15 -10.34 9.60
CA LEU A 139 13.50 -10.92 9.69
C LEU A 139 14.35 -10.94 8.39
N SER A 140 13.91 -10.34 7.29
CA SER A 140 14.54 -10.51 5.97
C SER A 140 15.42 -9.33 5.53
N TRP A 141 15.11 -8.09 5.94
CA TRP A 141 15.61 -6.93 5.19
C TRP A 141 16.97 -6.35 5.65
N SER A 142 17.32 -6.51 6.94
CA SER A 142 18.59 -6.00 7.46
C SER A 142 19.81 -6.78 6.93
N ASN A 143 19.67 -8.09 6.70
CA ASN A 143 20.80 -8.95 6.33
C ASN A 143 21.21 -8.82 4.86
N SER A 144 20.25 -8.65 3.95
CA SER A 144 20.51 -8.59 2.50
C SER A 144 21.20 -7.30 2.06
N ARG A 145 20.89 -6.16 2.69
CA ARG A 145 21.63 -4.91 2.41
C ARG A 145 23.01 -4.89 3.05
N LYS A 146 23.17 -5.46 4.24
CA LYS A 146 24.50 -5.62 4.84
C LYS A 146 25.41 -6.54 4.03
N SER A 147 24.88 -7.50 3.27
CA SER A 147 25.68 -8.35 2.39
C SER A 147 26.01 -7.66 1.07
N VAL A 148 25.05 -7.00 0.41
CA VAL A 148 25.28 -6.28 -0.86
C VAL A 148 26.20 -5.07 -0.67
N GLN A 149 25.99 -4.29 0.38
CA GLN A 149 26.84 -3.13 0.69
C GLN A 149 28.25 -3.57 1.11
N ARG A 150 28.38 -4.68 1.86
CA ARG A 150 29.71 -5.30 2.12
C ARG A 150 30.35 -5.85 0.85
N PHE A 151 29.59 -6.42 -0.07
CA PHE A 151 30.11 -6.96 -1.33
C PHE A 151 30.63 -5.83 -2.23
N SER A 152 29.85 -4.75 -2.38
CA SER A 152 30.24 -3.56 -3.14
C SER A 152 31.49 -2.88 -2.57
N VAL A 153 31.54 -2.66 -1.24
CA VAL A 153 32.71 -2.05 -0.58
C VAL A 153 33.95 -2.96 -0.69
N ARG A 154 33.80 -4.28 -0.54
CA ARG A 154 34.92 -5.23 -0.74
C ARG A 154 35.46 -5.21 -2.16
N ASN A 155 34.60 -5.15 -3.16
CA ASN A 155 35.03 -5.10 -4.56
C ASN A 155 35.68 -3.77 -4.93
N CYS A 156 35.19 -2.65 -4.41
CA CYS A 156 35.82 -1.35 -4.58
C CYS A 156 37.23 -1.31 -3.95
N ALA A 157 37.38 -1.85 -2.73
CA ALA A 157 38.68 -1.98 -2.09
C ALA A 157 39.64 -2.87 -2.89
N LYS A 158 39.15 -4.00 -3.43
CA LYS A 158 39.96 -4.93 -4.24
C LYS A 158 40.42 -4.30 -5.56
N ASN A 159 39.55 -3.57 -6.26
CA ASN A 159 39.92 -2.88 -7.50
C ASN A 159 40.94 -1.76 -7.25
N LYS A 160 40.78 -1.01 -6.17
CA LYS A 160 41.74 0.05 -5.80
C LYS A 160 43.13 -0.50 -5.42
N GLN A 161 43.19 -1.73 -4.92
CA GLN A 161 44.46 -2.44 -4.70
C GLN A 161 45.09 -2.93 -6.01
N LEU A 162 44.27 -3.44 -6.94
CA LEU A 162 44.74 -3.90 -8.25
C LEU A 162 45.28 -2.74 -9.11
N GLU A 163 44.63 -1.57 -9.08
CA GLU A 163 45.14 -0.36 -9.74
C GLU A 163 46.49 0.08 -9.17
N ARG A 164 46.63 0.14 -7.84
CA ARG A 164 47.92 0.47 -7.20
C ARG A 164 49.02 -0.52 -7.53
N PHE A 165 48.69 -1.80 -7.65
CA PHE A 165 49.65 -2.83 -8.05
C PHE A 165 50.07 -2.68 -9.51
N SER A 166 49.11 -2.42 -10.40
CA SER A 166 49.38 -2.12 -11.82
C SER A 166 50.29 -0.90 -11.99
N ASP A 167 50.05 0.17 -11.23
CA ASP A 167 50.86 1.40 -11.25
C ASP A 167 52.29 1.19 -10.71
N SER A 168 52.51 0.16 -9.89
CA SER A 168 53.83 -0.19 -9.36
C SER A 168 54.67 -1.02 -10.33
N LEU A 169 54.03 -1.80 -11.21
CA LEU A 169 54.70 -2.59 -12.24
C LEU A 169 55.10 -1.76 -13.47
N ASN A 170 54.47 -0.60 -13.65
CA ASN A 170 54.69 0.31 -14.78
C ASN A 170 55.68 1.45 -14.47
N ARG A 171 56.41 1.37 -13.35
CA ARG A 171 57.49 2.27 -12.94
C ARG A 171 58.81 1.52 -12.86
#